data_AF-A0A6V7KLK1-F1
#
_entry.id   AF-A0A6V7KLK1-F1
#
_cell.length_a   1.000
_cell.length_b   1.000
_cell.length_c   1.000
_cell.angle_alpha   90.00
_cell.angle_beta   90.00
_cell.angle_gamma   90.00
#
_symmetry.space_group_name_H-M   'P 1'
#
loop_
_entity.id
_entity.type
_entity.pdbx_description
1 polymer ?
#
loop_
_entity_poly.entity_id
_entity_poly.type
_entity_poly.pdbx_seq_one_letter_code
_entity_poly.pdbx_strand_id
1 'polypeptide(L)' 'LKTIINALLHSFKQLAEVMTLTIFCLMVFALFALQVYMGELRNKCVKQQEPNGTQVDWR' A
#
# COMPACT_ATOMS: atom_id res chain seq x y z
N LEU A 1 32.58 13.60 -18.52
CA LEU A 1 31.55 13.59 -17.46
C LEU A 1 30.23 14.24 -17.89
N LYS A 2 30.23 15.49 -18.38
CA LYS A 2 29.02 16.18 -18.89
C LYS A 2 28.22 15.37 -19.94
N THR A 3 28.90 14.66 -20.84
CA THR A 3 28.25 13.83 -21.88
C THR A 3 27.46 12.65 -21.31
N ILE A 4 27.99 12.00 -20.26
CA ILE A 4 27.31 10.85 -19.61
C ILE A 4 26.05 11.34 -18.91
N ILE A 5 26.14 12.46 -18.18
CA ILE A 5 25.00 13.06 -17.50
C ILE A 5 23.92 13.46 -18.51
N ASN A 6 24.30 14.06 -19.65
CA ASN A 6 23.35 14.46 -20.68
C ASN A 6 22.65 13.27 -21.36
N ALA A 7 23.40 12.18 -21.62
CA ALA A 7 22.83 10.95 -22.16
C ALA A 7 21.85 10.29 -21.17
N LEU A 8 22.18 10.27 -19.88
CA LEU A 8 21.30 9.75 -18.84
C LEU A 8 20.03 10.59 -18.70
N LEU A 9 20.14 11.92 -18.67
CA LEU A 9 19.00 12.84 -18.57
C LEU A 9 18.01 12.68 -19.74
N HIS A 10 18.53 12.40 -20.94
CA HIS A 10 17.71 12.11 -22.10
C HIS A 10 16.89 10.82 -21.90
N SER A 11 17.53 9.75 -21.45
CA SER A 11 16.86 8.46 -21.17
C SER A 11 15.85 8.56 -20.01
N PHE A 12 16.17 9.31 -18.96
CA PHE A 12 15.24 9.55 -17.84
C PHE A 12 13.96 10.25 -18.29
N LYS A 13 14.04 11.09 -19.33
CA LYS A 13 12.86 11.81 -19.86
C LYS A 13 11.84 10.85 -20.46
N GLN A 14 12.30 9.82 -21.18
CA GLN A 14 11.44 8.76 -21.70
C GLN A 14 10.94 7.82 -20.60
N LEU A 15 11.80 7.53 -19.62
CA LEU A 15 11.41 6.73 -18.45
C LEU A 15 10.35 7.43 -17.60
N ALA A 16 10.38 8.77 -17.52
CA ALA A 16 9.44 9.56 -16.74
C ALA A 16 7.98 9.35 -17.19
N GLU A 17 7.72 9.24 -18.50
CA GLU A 17 6.36 8.96 -18.99
C GLU A 17 5.84 7.60 -18.50
N VAL A 18 6.66 6.55 -18.61
CA VAL A 18 6.30 5.21 -18.10
C VAL A 18 6.13 5.21 -16.59
N MET A 19 6.98 5.94 -15.86
CA MET A 19 6.86 6.08 -14.41
C MET A 19 5.57 6.78 -14.02
N THR A 20 5.17 7.84 -14.72
CA THR A 20 3.90 8.55 -14.47
C THR A 20 2.70 7.63 -14.70
N LEU A 21 2.67 6.88 -15.80
CA LEU A 21 1.60 5.91 -16.08
C LEU A 21 1.53 4.86 -14.98
N THR A 22 2.69 4.31 -14.58
CA THR A 22 2.78 3.31 -13.52
C THR A 22 2.26 3.86 -12.19
N ILE A 23 2.67 5.07 -11.79
CA ILE A 23 2.20 5.74 -10.57
C ILE A 23 0.69 5.97 -10.64
N PHE A 24 0.17 6.43 -11.78
CA PHE A 24 -1.26 6.64 -11.97
C PHE A 24 -2.06 5.35 -11.77
N CYS A 25 -1.63 4.25 -12.40
CA CYS A 25 -2.27 2.94 -12.22
C CYS A 25 -2.21 2.48 -10.76
N LEU A 26 -1.05 2.61 -10.11
CA LEU A 26 -0.88 2.25 -8.71
C LEU A 26 -1.79 3.06 -7.79
N MET A 27 -1.96 4.36 -8.05
CA MET A 27 -2.87 5.21 -7.27
C MET A 27 -4.32 4.77 -7.42
N VAL A 28 -4.78 4.47 -8.64
CA VAL A 28 -6.14 3.98 -8.88
C VAL A 28 -6.38 2.65 -8.17
N PHE A 29 -5.47 1.69 -8.28
CA PHE A 29 -5.59 0.41 -7.59
C PHE A 29 -5.54 0.56 -6.08
N ALA A 30 -4.67 1.44 -5.55
CA ALA A 30 -4.57 1.69 -4.12
C ALA A 30 -5.86 2.28 -3.56
N LEU A 31 -6.49 3.24 -4.26
CA LEU A 31 -7.77 3.82 -3.85
C LEU A 31 -8.91 2.80 -3.92
N PHE A 32 -8.92 1.93 -4.93
CA PHE A 32 -9.90 0.85 -5.04
C PHE A 32 -9.74 -0.16 -3.90
N ALA A 33 -8.52 -0.65 -3.68
CA ALA A 33 -8.20 -1.60 -2.62
C ALA A 33 -8.49 -1.04 -1.23
N LEU A 34 -8.13 0.22 -0.97
CA LEU A 34 -8.40 0.86 0.32
C LEU A 34 -9.90 0.88 0.63
N GLN A 35 -10.74 1.19 -0.36
CA GLN A 35 -12.19 1.21 -0.19
C GLN A 35 -12.76 -0.19 0.00
N VAL A 36 -12.31 -1.18 -0.78
CA VAL A 36 -12.80 -2.58 -0.68
C VAL A 36 -12.37 -3.24 0.63
N TYR A 37 -11.13 -3.05 1.06
CA TYR A 37 -10.56 -3.68 2.25
C TYR A 37 -10.67 -2.82 3.51
N MET A 38 -11.50 -1.77 3.49
CA MET A 38 -11.67 -0.88 4.64
C MET A 38 -12.27 -1.64 5.82
N GLY A 39 -11.48 -1.80 6.90
CA GLY A 39 -11.94 -2.44 8.14
C GLY A 39 -11.81 -3.96 8.17
N GLU A 40 -11.68 -4.63 7.02
CA GLU A 40 -11.55 -6.10 6.92
C GLU A 40 -10.33 -6.62 7.69
N LEU A 41 -9.16 -5.96 7.54
CA LEU A 41 -7.92 -6.37 8.21
C LEU A 41 -7.93 -6.11 9.73
N ARG A 42 -8.95 -5.45 10.26
CA ARG A 42 -9.09 -5.19 11.71
C ARG A 42 -9.90 -6.27 12.41
N ASN A 43 -10.37 -7.28 11.69
CA ASN A 43 -11.14 -8.37 12.27
C ASN A 43 -10.27 -9.13 13.28
N LYS A 44 -10.66 -9.07 14.56
CA LYS A 44 -10.02 -9.82 15.65
C LYS A 44 -10.88 -11.02 15.99
N CYS A 45 -10.26 -12.19 16.16
CA CYS A 45 -10.96 -13.34 16.73
C CYS A 45 -11.06 -13.14 18.24
N VAL A 46 -12.28 -12.88 18.74
CA VAL A 46 -12.54 -12.70 20.16
C VAL A 46 -13.13 -14.01 20.70
N LYS A 47 -12.50 -14.58 21.73
CA LYS A 47 -13.05 -15.75 22.44
C LYS A 47 -14.29 -15.30 23.22
N GLN A 48 -15.40 -16.01 23.06
CA GLN A 48 -16.63 -15.74 23.80
C GLN A 48 -16.39 -16.02 25.28
N GLN A 49 -16.40 -14.97 26.11
CA GLN A 49 -16.21 -15.07 27.55
C GLN A 49 -17.47 -15.70 28.16
N GLU A 50 -17.33 -16.87 28.79
CA GLU A 50 -18.42 -17.42 29.61
C GLU A 50 -18.68 -16.48 30.80
N PRO A 51 -19.95 -16.28 31.22
CA PRO A 51 -20.29 -15.29 32.25
C PRO A 51 -19.61 -15.50 33.61
N ASN A 52 -19.03 -16.70 33.84
CA ASN A 52 -18.28 -17.09 35.03
C ASN A 52 -16.81 -17.49 34.73
N GLY A 53 -16.22 -17.03 33.62
CA GLY A 53 -14.78 -17.15 33.39
C GLY A 53 -14.06 -15.92 33.93
N THR A 54 -13.00 -16.10 34.71
CA THR A 54 -12.12 -15.00 35.12
C THR A 54 -11.59 -14.26 33.89
N GLN A 55 -11.54 -12.93 33.96
CA GLN A 55 -11.06 -12.06 32.90
C GLN A 55 -9.67 -12.51 32.47
N VAL A 56 -9.56 -13.11 31.28
CA VAL A 56 -8.26 -13.45 30.71
C VAL A 56 -7.71 -12.14 30.13
N ASP A 57 -6.60 -11.68 30.71
CA ASP A 57 -5.88 -10.46 30.30
C ASP A 57 -5.39 -10.61 28.86
N TRP A 58 -5.89 -9.76 27.96
CA TRP A 58 -5.54 -9.78 26.54
C TRP A 58 -4.32 -8.87 26.30
N ARG A 59 -3.11 -9.42 26.51
CA ARG A 59 -1.85 -8.82 26.06
C ARG A 59 -1.49 -9.19 24.62
#